data_AF-A0AAU6Z732-F1
#
_entry.id   AF-A0AAU6Z732-F1
#
_cell.length_a   1.000
_cell.length_b   1.000
_cell.length_c   1.000
_cell.angle_alpha   90.00
_cell.angle_beta   90.00
_cell.angle_gamma   90.00
#
_symmetry.space_group_name_H-M   'P 1'
#
loop_
_entity.id
_entity.type
_entity.pdbx_description
1 polymer ?
#
loop_
_entity_poly.entity_id
_entity_poly.type
_entity_poly.pdbx_seq_one_letter_code
_entity_poly.pdbx_strand_id
1 'polypeptide(L)'
;MIAPSFEEEVERYHRAVPEITRGNPEPVKELYSRLADATLANPFGGIARGWAQVESRLEQAALHYRDGEMLGFETLASYAARDTAYLVETEHFRAKVDGRDSVDEFALRVTSIFRREDGFWKLVHRHADTAAQPQARHAVNGSE
;
A
#
# COMPACT_ATOMS: atom_id res chain seq x y z
N MET A 1 23.01 -8.07 -14.78
CA MET A 1 22.62 -7.30 -13.59
C MET A 1 22.45 -8.27 -12.44
N ILE A 2 22.92 -7.92 -11.24
CA ILE A 2 22.62 -8.66 -10.02
C ILE A 2 21.19 -8.31 -9.62
N ALA A 3 20.39 -9.29 -9.24
CA ALA A 3 19.02 -9.07 -8.75
C ALA A 3 19.04 -8.22 -7.47
N PRO A 4 18.11 -7.26 -7.30
CA PRO A 4 18.10 -6.41 -6.12
C PRO A 4 17.85 -7.22 -4.83
N SER A 5 18.43 -6.74 -3.73
CA SER A 5 18.10 -7.22 -2.39
C SER A 5 16.66 -6.85 -2.02
N PHE A 6 16.14 -7.41 -0.93
CA PHE A 6 14.80 -7.01 -0.47
C PHE A 6 14.81 -5.59 0.09
N GLU A 7 15.88 -5.21 0.79
CA GLU A 7 16.09 -3.86 1.33
C GLU A 7 16.10 -2.80 0.21
N GLU A 8 16.78 -3.06 -0.91
CA GLU A 8 16.77 -2.18 -2.08
C GLU A 8 15.35 -2.02 -2.68
N GLU A 9 14.56 -3.10 -2.68
CA GLU A 9 13.16 -3.03 -3.12
C GLU A 9 12.29 -2.26 -2.11
N VAL A 10 12.51 -2.43 -0.81
CA VAL A 10 11.79 -1.66 0.22
C VAL A 10 12.06 -0.17 0.05
N GLU A 11 13.31 0.23 -0.21
CA GLU A 11 13.62 1.63 -0.50
C GLU A 11 12.92 2.14 -1.77
N ARG A 12 12.85 1.30 -2.82
CA ARG A 12 12.11 1.64 -4.04
C ARG A 12 10.62 1.79 -3.77
N TYR A 13 10.05 0.90 -2.96
CA TYR A 13 8.67 0.95 -2.50
C TYR A 13 8.39 2.21 -1.67
N HIS A 14 9.26 2.58 -0.74
CA HIS A 14 9.15 3.81 0.06
C HIS A 14 9.23 5.08 -0.79
N ARG A 15 9.91 5.06 -1.94
CA ARG A 15 9.88 6.16 -2.92
C ARG A 15 8.61 6.17 -3.76
N ALA A 16 8.03 5.01 -4.07
CA ALA A 16 6.89 4.88 -4.97
C ALA A 16 5.53 5.16 -4.29
N VAL A 17 5.33 4.63 -3.08
CA VAL A 17 4.05 4.73 -2.35
C VAL A 17 3.57 6.17 -2.12
N PRO A 18 4.43 7.13 -1.71
CA PRO A 18 4.01 8.53 -1.51
C PRO A 18 3.30 9.16 -2.70
N GLU A 19 3.66 8.78 -3.92
CA GLU A 19 3.17 9.41 -5.15
C GLU A 19 1.65 9.26 -5.32
N ILE A 20 1.04 8.21 -4.76
CA ILE A 20 -0.41 8.03 -4.81
C ILE A 20 -1.15 9.18 -4.11
N THR A 21 -0.54 9.76 -3.06
CA THR A 21 -1.13 10.91 -2.33
C THR A 21 -1.01 12.22 -3.09
N ARG A 22 -0.25 12.23 -4.19
CA ARG A 22 -0.15 13.35 -5.15
C ARG A 22 -1.02 13.11 -6.39
N GLY A 23 -1.87 12.08 -6.37
CA GLY A 23 -2.70 11.69 -7.51
C GLY A 23 -1.96 10.89 -8.57
N ASN A 24 -0.76 10.36 -8.28
CA ASN A 24 0.05 9.61 -9.23
C ASN A 24 0.23 8.14 -8.78
N PRO A 25 -0.57 7.19 -9.31
CA PRO A 25 -0.44 5.78 -8.95
C PRO A 25 0.65 5.03 -9.73
N GLU A 26 1.23 5.61 -10.79
CA GLU A 26 2.15 4.89 -11.69
C GLU A 26 3.35 4.25 -10.98
N PRO A 27 4.06 4.94 -10.07
CA PRO A 27 5.24 4.37 -9.43
C PRO A 27 4.94 3.09 -8.64
N VAL A 28 3.80 3.04 -7.93
CA VAL A 28 3.42 1.85 -7.16
C VAL A 28 2.89 0.73 -8.07
N LYS A 29 2.21 1.08 -9.18
CA LYS A 29 1.77 0.11 -10.21
C LYS A 29 2.95 -0.65 -10.81
N GLU A 30 4.09 0.00 -11.02
CA GLU A 30 5.30 -0.65 -11.55
C GLU A 30 5.84 -1.77 -10.63
N LEU A 31 5.67 -1.62 -9.32
CA LEU A 31 6.17 -2.61 -8.34
C LEU A 31 5.28 -3.84 -8.27
N TYR A 32 3.99 -3.71 -8.58
CA TYR A 32 3.04 -4.81 -8.51
C TYR A 32 3.35 -5.96 -9.47
N SER A 33 3.15 -7.17 -8.97
CA SER A 33 3.04 -8.38 -9.79
C SER A 33 1.89 -8.23 -10.78
N ARG A 34 2.08 -8.79 -11.97
CA ARG A 34 1.06 -8.79 -13.04
C ARG A 34 0.26 -10.09 -13.10
N LEU A 35 0.47 -10.98 -12.12
CA LEU A 35 -0.19 -12.28 -12.04
C LEU A 35 -1.61 -12.17 -11.44
N ALA A 36 -2.42 -13.20 -11.68
CA ALA A 36 -3.85 -13.23 -11.32
C ALA A 36 -4.13 -13.33 -9.81
N ASP A 37 -3.09 -13.59 -9.01
CA ASP A 37 -3.16 -13.68 -7.56
C ASP A 37 -2.72 -12.41 -6.83
N ALA A 38 -2.31 -11.36 -7.56
CA ALA A 38 -2.06 -10.05 -6.98
C ALA A 38 -3.32 -9.49 -6.30
N THR A 39 -3.19 -8.88 -5.13
CA THR A 39 -4.33 -8.33 -4.38
C THR A 39 -4.02 -6.99 -3.75
N LEU A 40 -5.07 -6.18 -3.60
CA LEU A 40 -5.01 -4.88 -2.93
C LEU A 40 -6.25 -4.70 -2.05
N ALA A 41 -6.03 -4.45 -0.76
CA ALA A 41 -7.05 -3.94 0.15
C ALA A 41 -6.61 -2.54 0.59
N ASN A 42 -7.46 -1.55 0.36
CA ASN A 42 -7.22 -0.16 0.76
C ASN A 42 -8.50 0.46 1.35
N PRO A 43 -8.42 1.65 1.97
CA PRO A 43 -9.58 2.25 2.62
C PRO A 43 -10.75 2.60 1.69
N PHE A 44 -10.55 2.58 0.37
CA PHE A 44 -11.53 3.04 -0.62
C PHE A 44 -12.37 1.88 -1.20
N GLY A 45 -12.42 0.73 -0.52
CA GLY A 45 -13.45 -0.31 -0.68
C GLY A 45 -12.95 -1.73 -0.39
N GLY A 46 -13.52 -2.72 -1.06
CA GLY A 46 -13.22 -4.14 -0.81
C GLY A 46 -11.85 -4.61 -1.34
N ILE A 47 -11.61 -5.92 -1.27
CA ILE A 47 -10.37 -6.55 -1.75
C ILE A 47 -10.42 -6.69 -3.28
N ALA A 48 -9.48 -6.05 -3.98
CA ALA A 48 -9.26 -6.26 -5.42
C ALA A 48 -8.36 -7.48 -5.65
N ARG A 49 -8.64 -8.26 -6.71
CA ARG A 49 -7.84 -9.44 -7.10
C ARG A 49 -7.52 -9.47 -8.60
N GLY A 50 -6.26 -9.79 -8.91
CA GLY A 50 -5.70 -9.80 -10.26
C GLY A 50 -5.33 -8.39 -10.73
N TRP A 51 -4.33 -8.31 -11.63
CA TRP A 51 -3.73 -7.03 -12.06
C TRP A 51 -4.77 -5.98 -12.47
N ALA A 52 -5.73 -6.32 -13.34
CA ALA A 52 -6.70 -5.36 -13.84
C ALA A 52 -7.54 -4.69 -12.73
N GLN A 53 -7.93 -5.46 -11.70
CA GLN A 53 -8.69 -4.90 -10.57
C GLN A 53 -7.78 -4.10 -9.63
N VAL A 54 -6.54 -4.56 -9.41
CA VAL A 54 -5.55 -3.85 -8.61
C VAL A 54 -5.21 -2.49 -9.23
N GLU A 55 -4.96 -2.46 -10.54
CA GLU A 55 -4.69 -1.24 -11.30
C GLU A 55 -5.85 -0.26 -11.19
N SER A 56 -7.08 -0.73 -11.48
CA SER A 56 -8.28 0.10 -11.35
C SER A 56 -8.46 0.62 -9.92
N ARG A 57 -8.17 -0.20 -8.90
CA ARG A 57 -8.26 0.20 -7.49
C ARG A 57 -7.22 1.24 -7.09
N LEU A 58 -6.01 1.17 -7.63
CA LEU A 58 -4.95 2.17 -7.42
C LEU A 58 -5.33 3.51 -8.09
N GLU A 59 -5.87 3.47 -9.31
CA GLU A 59 -6.38 4.64 -10.00
C GLU A 59 -7.48 5.35 -9.20
N GLN A 60 -8.49 4.59 -8.74
CA GLN A 60 -9.56 5.16 -7.93
C GLN A 60 -9.03 5.75 -6.63
N ALA A 61 -8.09 5.08 -5.95
CA ALA A 61 -7.50 5.59 -4.72
C ALA A 61 -6.74 6.91 -4.93
N ALA A 62 -6.02 7.06 -6.04
CA ALA A 62 -5.28 8.29 -6.35
C ALA A 62 -6.22 9.50 -6.50
N LEU A 63 -7.45 9.32 -7.00
CA LEU A 63 -8.44 10.39 -7.14
C LEU A 63 -8.89 10.99 -5.80
N HIS A 64 -8.75 10.25 -4.70
CA HIS A 64 -9.13 10.73 -3.37
C HIS A 64 -8.10 11.68 -2.75
N TYR A 65 -6.87 11.74 -3.28
CA TYR A 65 -5.78 12.50 -2.68
C TYR A 65 -5.26 13.64 -3.55
N ARG A 66 -4.83 14.73 -2.89
CA ARG A 66 -4.13 15.85 -3.52
C ARG A 66 -3.10 16.44 -2.55
N ASP A 67 -2.07 17.09 -3.09
CA ASP A 67 -1.04 17.83 -2.33
C ASP A 67 -0.37 16.98 -1.23
N GLY A 68 -0.14 15.70 -1.50
CA GLY A 68 0.37 14.75 -0.52
C GLY A 68 1.85 14.89 -0.16
N GLU A 69 2.14 14.59 1.10
CA GLU A 69 3.47 14.54 1.72
C GLU A 69 3.58 13.24 2.54
N MET A 70 4.70 12.53 2.40
CA MET A 70 5.06 11.40 3.25
C MET A 70 5.81 11.93 4.46
N LEU A 71 5.28 11.68 5.66
CA LEU A 71 5.89 12.11 6.92
C LEU A 71 6.87 11.07 7.46
N GLY A 72 6.69 9.80 7.10
CA GLY A 72 7.61 8.73 7.45
C GLY A 72 7.01 7.34 7.45
N PHE A 73 7.89 6.35 7.58
CA PHE A 73 7.55 4.94 7.73
C PHE A 73 8.04 4.47 9.10
N GLU A 74 7.16 3.85 9.88
CA GLU A 74 7.53 3.07 11.07
C GLU A 74 7.51 1.59 10.70
N THR A 75 8.67 1.03 10.35
CA THR A 75 8.77 -0.40 10.04
C THR A 75 8.74 -1.23 11.32
N LEU A 76 7.67 -2.01 11.51
CA LEU A 76 7.50 -2.90 12.67
C LEU A 76 8.13 -4.28 12.44
N ALA A 77 8.07 -4.77 11.20
CA ALA A 77 8.71 -6.02 10.81
C ALA A 77 9.09 -6.00 9.33
N SER A 78 10.25 -6.54 9.02
CA SER A 78 10.71 -6.83 7.66
C SER A 78 11.36 -8.21 7.67
N TYR A 79 10.98 -9.06 6.73
CA TYR A 79 11.54 -10.40 6.62
C TYR A 79 11.55 -10.85 5.16
N ALA A 80 12.68 -11.39 4.74
CA ALA A 80 12.85 -12.01 3.43
C ALA A 80 13.31 -13.47 3.58
N ALA A 81 12.65 -14.34 2.83
CA ALA A 81 13.13 -15.67 2.49
C ALA A 81 13.56 -15.69 1.02
N ARG A 82 13.83 -16.88 0.46
CA ARG A 82 14.33 -17.05 -0.91
C ARG A 82 13.51 -16.28 -1.97
N ASP A 83 12.20 -16.57 -2.02
CA ASP A 83 11.30 -16.10 -3.07
C ASP A 83 10.06 -15.38 -2.53
N THR A 84 10.00 -15.12 -1.22
CA THR A 84 8.89 -14.41 -0.57
C THR A 84 9.43 -13.51 0.53
N ALA A 85 8.84 -12.34 0.67
CA ALA A 85 9.14 -11.41 1.74
C ALA A 85 7.87 -10.71 2.22
N TYR A 86 7.89 -10.18 3.44
CA TYR A 86 6.83 -9.33 3.95
C TYR A 86 7.39 -8.13 4.69
N LEU A 87 6.58 -7.07 4.70
CA LEU A 87 6.85 -5.81 5.35
C LEU A 87 5.58 -5.39 6.11
N VAL A 88 5.73 -5.03 7.38
CA VAL A 88 4.65 -4.53 8.25
C VAL A 88 5.04 -3.17 8.76
N GLU A 89 4.23 -2.16 8.48
CA GLU A 89 4.55 -0.76 8.79
C GLU A 89 3.34 0.03 9.28
N THR A 90 3.61 1.10 10.00
CA THR A 90 2.73 2.28 10.02
C THR A 90 3.28 3.29 9.00
N GLU A 91 2.47 3.69 8.03
CA GLU A 91 2.82 4.70 7.04
C GLU A 91 2.12 6.03 7.39
N HIS A 92 2.88 7.11 7.57
CA HIS A 92 2.36 8.42 7.99
C HIS A 92 2.36 9.42 6.84
N PHE A 93 1.20 10.03 6.61
CA PHE A 93 0.99 10.96 5.51
C PHE A 93 0.34 12.25 5.98
N ARG A 94 0.48 13.26 5.13
CA ARG A 94 -0.30 14.47 5.15
C ARG A 94 -0.83 14.73 3.74
N ALA A 95 -2.15 14.88 3.56
CA ALA A 95 -2.73 15.18 2.25
C ALA A 95 -4.13 15.83 2.37
N LYS A 96 -4.61 16.42 1.28
CA LYS A 96 -6.03 16.74 1.11
C LYS A 96 -6.77 15.48 0.66
N VAL A 97 -7.87 15.14 1.33
CA VAL A 97 -8.62 13.89 1.11
C VAL A 97 -10.07 14.17 0.72
N ASP A 98 -10.63 13.40 -0.22
CA ASP A 98 -12.04 13.46 -0.66
C ASP A 98 -12.50 14.85 -1.11
N GLY A 99 -11.64 15.57 -1.83
CA GLY A 99 -11.96 16.89 -2.37
C GLY A 99 -12.02 18.01 -1.33
N ARG A 100 -11.74 17.74 -0.05
CA ARG A 100 -11.61 18.78 0.98
C ARG A 100 -10.35 19.62 0.74
N ASP A 101 -10.42 20.89 1.12
CA ASP A 101 -9.26 21.78 1.06
C ASP A 101 -8.44 21.78 2.36
N SER A 102 -8.99 21.21 3.44
CA SER A 102 -8.22 20.93 4.65
C SER A 102 -7.18 19.86 4.37
N VAL A 103 -5.99 20.07 4.92
CA VAL A 103 -4.92 19.10 4.91
C VAL A 103 -5.04 18.25 6.17
N ASP A 104 -5.25 16.95 6.00
CA ASP A 104 -5.39 15.99 7.08
C ASP A 104 -4.07 15.22 7.25
N GLU A 105 -3.61 15.05 8.49
CA GLU A 105 -2.59 14.06 8.82
C GLU A 105 -3.25 12.74 9.16
N PHE A 106 -2.76 11.65 8.57
CA PHE A 106 -3.30 10.32 8.78
C PHE A 106 -2.21 9.27 8.74
N ALA A 107 -2.51 8.12 9.35
CA ALA A 107 -1.63 6.97 9.37
C ALA A 107 -2.37 5.74 8.87
N LEU A 108 -1.65 4.88 8.14
CA LEU A 108 -2.15 3.59 7.68
C LEU A 108 -1.35 2.47 8.32
N ARG A 109 -2.00 1.41 8.80
CA ARG A 109 -1.31 0.14 9.04
C ARG A 109 -1.23 -0.59 7.73
N VAL A 110 -0.03 -1.04 7.40
CA VAL A 110 0.23 -1.65 6.11
C VAL A 110 0.91 -3.00 6.29
N THR A 111 0.37 -4.01 5.63
CA THR A 111 1.06 -5.28 5.39
C THR A 111 1.26 -5.43 3.89
N SER A 112 2.52 -5.52 3.48
CA SER A 112 2.93 -5.71 2.09
C SER A 112 3.65 -7.04 1.96
N ILE A 113 3.25 -7.85 0.98
CA ILE A 113 3.87 -9.14 0.69
C ILE A 113 4.47 -9.06 -0.71
N PHE A 114 5.70 -9.54 -0.83
CA PHE A 114 6.47 -9.54 -2.06
C PHE A 114 6.81 -10.97 -2.46
N ARG A 115 6.86 -11.21 -3.77
CA ARG A 115 7.33 -12.46 -4.37
C ARG A 115 8.44 -12.16 -5.36
N ARG A 116 9.42 -13.05 -5.46
CA ARG A 116 10.46 -12.94 -6.49
C ARG A 116 9.92 -13.48 -7.83
N GLU A 117 9.93 -12.65 -8.86
CA GLU A 117 9.51 -12.95 -10.23
C GLU A 117 10.63 -12.53 -11.19
N ASP A 118 11.16 -13.47 -11.98
CA ASP A 118 12.30 -13.27 -12.90
C ASP A 118 13.51 -12.58 -12.25
N GLY A 119 13.75 -12.91 -10.97
CA GLY A 119 14.83 -12.34 -10.16
C GLY A 119 14.49 -11.04 -9.45
N PHE A 120 13.40 -10.36 -9.80
CA PHE A 120 12.99 -9.09 -9.18
C PHE A 120 11.91 -9.30 -8.12
N TRP A 121 11.90 -8.46 -7.10
CA TRP A 121 10.82 -8.46 -6.13
C TRP A 121 9.59 -7.74 -6.71
N LYS A 122 8.42 -8.35 -6.54
CA LYS A 122 7.14 -7.81 -6.99
C LYS A 122 6.16 -7.81 -5.83
N LEU A 123 5.44 -6.70 -5.66
CA LEU A 123 4.38 -6.58 -4.67
C LEU A 123 3.20 -7.45 -5.11
N VAL A 124 2.87 -8.49 -4.33
CA VAL A 124 1.77 -9.43 -4.62
C VAL A 124 0.56 -9.17 -3.74
N HIS A 125 0.74 -8.57 -2.57
CA HIS A 125 -0.35 -8.15 -1.72
C HIS A 125 0.01 -6.85 -1.03
N ARG A 126 -0.94 -5.92 -0.96
CA ARG A 126 -0.91 -4.80 -0.02
C ARG A 126 -2.25 -4.71 0.68
N HIS A 127 -2.23 -4.73 2.00
CA HIS A 127 -3.35 -4.35 2.85
C HIS A 127 -3.00 -3.05 3.54
N ALA A 128 -3.75 -1.98 3.30
CA ALA A 128 -3.62 -0.72 4.00
C ALA A 128 -4.98 -0.32 4.62
N ASP A 129 -4.99 -0.02 5.91
CA ASP A 129 -6.20 0.40 6.63
C ASP A 129 -5.93 1.56 7.58
N THR A 130 -6.96 2.35 7.87
CA THR A 130 -6.90 3.55 8.72
C THR A 130 -6.86 3.24 10.21
N ALA A 131 -6.85 1.97 10.63
CA ALA A 131 -6.82 1.58 12.04
C ALA A 131 -5.42 1.60 12.64
N ALA A 132 -4.59 2.58 12.26
CA ALA A 132 -3.25 2.82 12.79
C ALA A 132 -3.22 3.06 14.31
N GLN A 133 -4.33 3.50 14.88
CA GLN A 133 -4.51 3.53 16.32
C GLN A 133 -5.58 2.52 16.76
N PRO A 134 -5.51 2.00 18.00
CA PRO A 134 -6.57 1.20 18.58
C PRO A 134 -7.91 1.92 18.50
N GLN A 135 -8.83 1.37 17.70
CA GLN A 135 -10.19 1.90 17.59
C GLN A 135 -11.08 1.19 18.63
N ALA A 136 -11.97 1.94 19.26
CA ALA A 136 -13.01 1.35 20.09
C ALA A 136 -13.86 0.41 19.22
N ARG A 137 -13.94 -0.87 19.61
CA ARG A 137 -14.78 -1.85 18.92
C ARG A 137 -16.23 -1.38 19.04
N HIS A 138 -16.84 -0.96 17.93
CA HIS A 138 -18.29 -0.88 17.88
C HIS A 138 -18.81 -2.32 17.85
N ALA A 139 -19.79 -2.64 18.71
CA ALA A 139 -20.42 -3.94 18.71
C ALA A 139 -20.95 -4.22 17.30
N VAL A 140 -20.53 -5.32 16.70
CA VAL A 140 -21.18 -5.84 15.50
C VAL A 140 -22.51 -6.37 15.99
N ASN A 141 -23.57 -5.56 15.87
CA ASN A 141 -24.92 -6.06 16.04
C ASN A 141 -25.18 -6.98 14.85
N GLY A 142 -24.94 -8.27 15.03
CA GLY A 142 -25.37 -9.30 14.11
C GLY A 142 -26.90 -9.29 14.09
N SER A 143 -27.47 -8.91 12.95
CA SER A 143 -28.83 -9.31 12.64
C SER A 143 -28.79 -10.81 12.32
N GLU A 144 -29.27 -11.62 13.27
CA GLU A 144 -29.76 -12.98 12.98
C GLU A 144 -30.95 -12.95 12.01
#